data_AF-A0A535QU40-F1
#
_entry.id   AF-A0A535QU40-F1
#
_cell.length_a   1.000
_cell.length_b   1.000
_cell.length_c   1.000
_cell.angle_alpha   90.00
_cell.angle_beta   90.00
_cell.angle_gamma   90.00
#
_symmetry.space_group_name_H-M   'P 1'
#
loop_
_entity.id
_entity.type
_entity.pdbx_description
1 polymer ?
#
loop_
_entity_poly.entity_id
_entity_poly.type
_entity_poly.pdbx_seq_one_letter_code
_entity_poly.pdbx_strand_id
1 'polypeptide(L)'
;MSQVGLQSSPFETRAQSPIAQANYKLWIEHARAENRRELERLIATLHDDCEYEVVPLGQRWRGKDEVREFYRGLWRGIPDVKLTLLNRIDAEDCIVEESEVYGRMDGPLFG
;
A
#
# COMPACT_ATOMS: atom_id res chain seq x y z
N MET A 1 -11.66 25.38 -24.88
CA MET A 1 -10.53 25.48 -23.92
C MET A 1 -10.94 24.73 -22.66
N SER A 2 -10.61 23.44 -22.58
CA SER A 2 -10.91 22.61 -21.43
C SER A 2 -10.05 23.06 -20.25
N GLN A 3 -10.68 23.41 -19.13
CA GLN A 3 -9.99 23.50 -17.85
C GLN A 3 -9.45 22.11 -17.53
N VAL A 4 -8.15 21.90 -17.77
CA VAL A 4 -7.40 20.87 -17.07
C VAL A 4 -7.38 21.34 -15.62
N GLY A 5 -8.38 20.92 -14.84
CA GLY A 5 -8.38 21.13 -13.40
C GLY A 5 -7.03 20.63 -12.87
N LEU A 6 -6.39 21.41 -11.99
CA LEU A 6 -5.15 20.98 -11.34
C LEU A 6 -5.38 19.56 -10.80
N GLN A 7 -4.77 18.56 -11.44
CA GLN A 7 -4.68 17.24 -10.84
C GLN A 7 -3.92 17.48 -9.54
N SER A 8 -4.61 17.29 -8.41
CA SER A 8 -3.95 17.24 -7.12
C SER A 8 -2.87 16.18 -7.20
N SER A 9 -1.73 16.48 -6.60
CA SER A 9 -0.79 15.44 -6.23
C SER A 9 -1.56 14.33 -5.50
N PRO A 10 -1.48 13.07 -5.94
CA PRO A 10 -2.12 11.99 -5.21
C PRO A 10 -1.48 11.80 -3.83
N PHE A 11 -0.37 12.48 -3.52
CA PHE A 11 0.28 12.47 -2.20
C PHE A 11 -0.29 13.50 -1.21
N GLU A 12 -1.14 14.43 -1.65
CA GLU A 12 -1.74 15.43 -0.77
C GLU A 12 -3.13 14.99 -0.33
N THR A 13 -3.40 15.01 0.98
CA THR A 13 -4.75 14.74 1.48
C THR A 13 -5.66 15.95 1.25
N ARG A 14 -6.91 15.67 0.89
CA ARG A 14 -8.00 16.66 0.83
C ARG A 14 -9.06 16.41 1.90
N ALA A 15 -8.84 15.43 2.77
CA ALA A 15 -9.77 15.07 3.82
C ALA A 15 -9.97 16.22 4.81
N GLN A 16 -11.22 16.53 5.12
CA GLN A 16 -11.58 17.52 6.15
C GLN A 16 -11.79 16.85 7.52
N SER A 17 -12.21 15.58 7.52
CA SER A 17 -12.42 14.83 8.76
C SER A 17 -11.09 14.58 9.49
N PRO A 18 -11.01 14.82 10.81
CA PRO A 18 -9.84 14.48 11.61
C PRO A 18 -9.46 13.00 11.52
N ILE A 19 -10.43 12.10 11.40
CA ILE A 19 -10.19 10.65 11.30
C ILE A 19 -9.56 10.33 9.95
N ALA A 20 -10.13 10.81 8.85
CA ALA A 20 -9.56 10.60 7.52
C ALA A 20 -8.15 11.21 7.38
N GLN A 21 -7.89 12.35 8.02
CA GLN A 21 -6.53 12.91 8.09
C GLN A 21 -5.56 12.04 8.91
N ALA A 22 -6.03 11.39 9.98
CA ALA A 22 -5.22 10.45 10.75
C ALA A 22 -4.93 9.17 9.95
N ASN A 23 -5.93 8.63 9.25
CA ASN A 23 -5.78 7.49 8.34
C ASN A 23 -4.74 7.79 7.25
N TYR A 24 -4.80 8.97 6.63
CA TYR A 24 -3.80 9.43 5.67
C TYR A 24 -2.39 9.46 6.26
N LYS A 25 -2.22 9.95 7.50
CA LYS A 25 -0.91 10.01 8.16
C LYS A 25 -0.33 8.61 8.45
N LEU A 26 -1.18 7.64 8.79
CA LEU A 26 -0.74 6.25 8.95
C LEU A 26 -0.40 5.63 7.59
N TRP A 27 -1.23 5.84 6.58
CA TRP A 27 -1.01 5.35 5.22
C TRP A 27 0.29 5.91 4.60
N ILE A 28 0.60 7.21 4.75
CA ILE A 28 1.83 7.79 4.18
C ILE A 28 3.08 7.17 4.84
N GLU A 29 3.00 6.81 6.13
CA GLU A 29 4.07 6.08 6.80
C GLU A 29 4.23 4.67 6.24
N HIS A 30 3.12 3.94 6.08
CA HIS A 30 3.07 2.60 5.50
C HIS A 30 3.67 2.58 4.09
N ALA A 31 3.14 3.40 3.18
CA ALA A 31 3.60 3.48 1.79
C ALA A 31 5.07 3.88 1.67
N ARG A 32 5.58 4.73 2.58
CA ARG A 32 7.01 5.09 2.63
C ARG A 32 7.88 3.92 3.08
N ALA A 33 7.44 3.17 4.09
CA ALA A 33 8.17 2.01 4.57
C ALA A 33 8.19 0.90 3.50
N GLU A 34 7.06 0.68 2.81
CA GLU A 34 6.94 -0.27 1.69
C GLU A 34 7.88 0.08 0.54
N ASN A 35 7.83 1.32 0.05
CA ASN A 35 8.68 1.77 -1.05
C ASN A 35 10.18 1.69 -0.73
N ARG A 36 10.56 1.88 0.54
CA ARG A 36 11.96 1.74 1.01
C ARG A 36 12.32 0.32 1.46
N ARG A 37 11.38 -0.61 1.41
CA ARG A 37 11.54 -2.01 1.86
C ARG A 37 11.96 -2.13 3.32
N GLU A 38 11.45 -1.23 4.15
CA GLU A 38 11.67 -1.20 5.59
C GLU A 38 10.64 -2.10 6.29
N LEU A 39 10.80 -3.43 6.18
CA LEU A 39 9.80 -4.43 6.60
C LEU A 39 9.24 -4.16 8.00
N GLU A 40 10.08 -4.03 9.01
CA GLU A 40 9.59 -3.88 10.39
C GLU A 40 8.89 -2.54 10.62
N ARG A 41 9.29 -1.49 9.91
CA ARG A 41 8.60 -0.19 9.97
C ARG A 41 7.24 -0.26 9.27
N LEU A 42 7.12 -1.03 8.19
CA LEU A 42 5.84 -1.30 7.54
C LEU A 42 4.93 -2.08 8.50
N ILE A 43 5.41 -3.20 9.05
CA ILE A 43 4.62 -4.07 9.92
C ILE A 43 4.15 -3.34 11.19
N ALA A 44 4.94 -2.39 11.70
CA ALA A 44 4.55 -1.56 12.83
C ALA A 44 3.29 -0.70 12.58
N THR A 45 2.95 -0.42 11.32
CA THR A 45 1.73 0.33 10.97
C THR A 45 0.45 -0.50 10.98
N LEU A 46 0.58 -1.83 11.06
CA LEU A 46 -0.53 -2.76 10.97
C LEU A 46 -1.02 -3.15 12.37
N HIS A 47 -2.32 -3.48 12.47
CA HIS A 47 -2.88 -4.12 13.65
C HIS A 47 -2.30 -5.53 13.83
N ASP A 48 -2.30 -6.05 15.06
CA ASP A 48 -1.76 -7.40 15.36
C ASP A 48 -2.52 -8.49 14.60
N ASP A 49 -3.85 -8.34 14.49
CA ASP A 49 -4.76 -9.21 13.73
C ASP A 49 -5.01 -8.72 12.29
N CYS A 50 -4.07 -8.02 11.66
CA CYS A 50 -4.23 -7.57 10.27
C CYS A 50 -4.43 -8.74 9.29
N GLU A 51 -5.07 -8.47 8.15
CA GLU A 51 -5.18 -9.43 7.05
C GLU A 51 -4.71 -8.75 5.76
N TYR A 52 -3.89 -9.45 4.98
CA TYR A 52 -3.57 -9.08 3.60
C TYR A 52 -4.24 -10.09 2.68
N GLU A 53 -5.03 -9.62 1.71
CA GLU A 53 -5.71 -10.46 0.72
C GLU A 53 -5.30 -10.06 -0.70
N VAL A 54 -4.84 -11.04 -1.49
CA VAL A 54 -4.73 -10.89 -2.94
C VAL A 54 -6.00 -11.46 -3.55
N VAL A 55 -7.02 -10.61 -3.67
CA VAL A 55 -8.40 -11.01 -4.05
C VAL A 55 -8.46 -11.86 -5.32
N PRO A 56 -7.78 -11.54 -6.44
CA PRO A 56 -7.84 -12.36 -7.65
C PRO A 56 -7.28 -13.78 -7.48
N LEU A 57 -6.42 -14.01 -6.49
CA LEU A 57 -5.83 -15.32 -6.17
C LEU A 57 -6.54 -16.03 -5.01
N GLY A 58 -7.42 -15.34 -4.29
CA GLY A 58 -8.05 -15.85 -3.06
C GLY A 58 -7.06 -16.17 -1.93
N GLN A 59 -5.82 -15.68 -2.02
CA GLN A 59 -4.77 -15.90 -1.04
C GLN A 59 -4.84 -14.86 0.08
N ARG A 60 -4.69 -15.31 1.33
CA ARG A 60 -4.75 -14.49 2.53
C ARG A 60 -3.58 -14.77 3.45
N TRP A 61 -3.10 -13.73 4.11
CA TRP A 61 -2.10 -13.77 5.18
C TRP A 61 -2.67 -13.05 6.39
N ARG A 62 -2.73 -13.74 7.53
CA ARG A 62 -3.34 -13.28 8.78
C ARG A 62 -2.32 -13.05 9.87
N GLY A 63 -2.46 -11.90 10.50
CA GLY A 63 -1.55 -11.41 11.52
C GLY A 63 -0.21 -10.96 10.95
N LYS A 64 0.55 -10.26 11.78
CA LYS A 64 1.81 -9.63 11.38
C LYS A 64 2.85 -10.62 10.84
N ASP A 65 2.88 -11.85 11.35
CA ASP A 65 3.88 -12.84 10.94
C ASP A 65 3.64 -13.38 9.53
N GLU A 66 2.39 -13.69 9.17
CA GLU A 66 2.09 -14.11 7.80
C GLU A 66 2.22 -12.94 6.82
N VAL A 67 1.85 -11.72 7.23
CA VAL A 67 2.04 -10.53 6.38
C VAL A 67 3.53 -10.23 6.14
N ARG A 68 4.43 -10.54 7.09
CA ARG A 68 5.89 -10.50 6.83
C ARG A 68 6.28 -11.47 5.72
N GLU A 69 5.74 -12.69 5.72
CA GLU A 69 6.01 -13.67 4.68
C GLU A 69 5.48 -13.22 3.32
N PHE A 70 4.31 -12.60 3.26
CA PHE A 70 3.79 -11.96 2.06
C PHE A 70 4.81 -10.95 1.45
N TYR A 71 5.28 -9.98 2.24
CA TYR A 71 6.22 -8.97 1.74
C TYR A 71 7.57 -9.57 1.33
N ARG A 72 8.09 -10.54 2.10
CA ARG A 72 9.32 -11.27 1.75
C ARG A 72 9.15 -12.03 0.43
N GLY A 73 8.01 -12.68 0.23
CA GLY A 73 7.67 -13.39 -0.99
C GLY A 73 7.52 -12.45 -2.18
N LEU A 74 6.83 -11.32 -2.01
CA LEU A 74 6.69 -10.28 -3.04
C LEU A 74 8.06 -9.75 -3.48
N TRP A 75 8.92 -9.34 -2.54
CA TRP A 75 10.22 -8.77 -2.86
C TRP A 75 11.25 -9.79 -3.36
N ARG A 76 11.07 -11.08 -3.05
CA ARG A 76 11.85 -12.16 -3.65
C ARG A 76 11.39 -12.46 -5.08
N GLY A 77 10.08 -12.53 -5.29
CA GLY A 77 9.48 -12.84 -6.59
C GLY A 77 9.68 -11.73 -7.61
N ILE A 78 9.59 -10.47 -7.17
CA ILE A 78 9.78 -9.27 -8.01
C ILE A 78 10.78 -8.31 -7.33
N PRO A 79 12.09 -8.56 -7.43
CA PRO A 79 13.11 -7.79 -6.72
C PRO A 79 13.20 -6.31 -7.10
N ASP A 80 12.64 -5.89 -8.23
CA ASP A 80 12.56 -4.51 -8.68
C ASP A 80 11.13 -3.94 -8.65
N VAL A 81 10.21 -4.58 -7.89
CA VAL A 81 8.82 -4.13 -7.79
C VAL A 81 8.75 -2.66 -7.38
N LYS A 82 7.91 -1.91 -8.10
CA LYS A 82 7.62 -0.50 -7.88
C LYS A 82 6.12 -0.28 -8.01
N LEU A 83 5.56 0.40 -7.03
CA LEU A 83 4.16 0.84 -7.02
C LEU A 83 4.16 2.34 -7.34
N THR A 84 3.47 2.72 -8.42
CA THR A 84 3.29 4.11 -8.82
C THR A 84 1.87 4.53 -8.49
N LEU A 85 1.73 5.36 -7.47
CA LEU A 85 0.44 5.90 -7.04
C LEU A 85 -0.17 6.80 -8.11
N LEU A 86 -1.35 6.43 -8.60
CA LEU A 86 -2.14 7.21 -9.56
C LEU A 86 -3.20 8.06 -8.88
N ASN A 87 -3.93 7.47 -7.93
CA ASN A 87 -5.03 8.14 -7.23
C ASN A 87 -5.19 7.60 -5.80
N ARG A 88 -5.75 8.43 -4.91
CA ARG A 88 -6.10 8.03 -3.55
C ARG A 88 -7.38 8.71 -3.08
N ILE A 89 -8.22 7.97 -2.38
CA ILE A 89 -9.39 8.49 -1.67
C ILE A 89 -9.20 8.27 -0.18
N ASP A 90 -9.28 9.36 0.59
CA ASP A 90 -9.15 9.35 2.05
C ASP A 90 -10.53 9.40 2.71
N ALA A 91 -11.01 8.27 3.24
CA ALA A 91 -12.27 8.15 3.96
C ALA A 91 -12.04 7.93 5.47
N GLU A 92 -13.11 8.02 6.26
CA GLU A 92 -13.03 7.83 7.71
C GLU A 92 -12.82 6.36 8.09
N ASP A 93 -13.36 5.45 7.28
CA ASP A 93 -13.33 4.00 7.49
C ASP A 93 -12.24 3.29 6.68
N CYS A 94 -11.72 3.92 5.62
CA CYS A 94 -10.70 3.32 4.76
C CYS A 94 -9.85 4.35 4.00
N ILE A 95 -8.74 3.85 3.43
CA ILE A 95 -8.00 4.50 2.35
C ILE A 95 -8.12 3.60 1.12
N VAL A 96 -8.47 4.18 -0.03
CA VAL A 96 -8.48 3.46 -1.31
C VAL A 96 -7.38 4.02 -2.19
N GLU A 97 -6.51 3.13 -2.69
CA GLU A 97 -5.40 3.46 -3.58
C GLU A 97 -5.62 2.85 -4.97
N GLU A 98 -5.32 3.65 -5.99
CA GLU A 98 -5.12 3.17 -7.37
C GLU A 98 -3.65 3.34 -7.72
N SER A 99 -2.99 2.24 -8.08
CA SER A 99 -1.57 2.20 -8.39
C SER A 99 -1.28 1.35 -9.61
N GLU A 100 -0.28 1.76 -10.38
CA GLU A 100 0.39 0.90 -11.37
C GLU A 100 1.55 0.17 -10.71
N VAL A 101 1.52 -1.16 -10.77
CA VAL A 101 2.59 -2.02 -10.26
C VAL A 101 3.44 -2.51 -11.42
N TYR A 102 4.72 -2.21 -11.38
CA TYR A 102 5.72 -2.64 -12.36
C TYR A 102 6.82 -3.45 -11.67
N GLY A 103 7.30 -4.47 -12.36
CA GLY A 103 8.53 -5.17 -12.02
C GLY A 103 8.75 -6.39 -12.91
N ARG A 104 9.92 -6.99 -12.78
CA ARG A 104 10.32 -8.21 -13.48
C ARG A 104 10.31 -9.37 -12.50
N MET A 105 9.61 -10.43 -12.85
CA MET A 105 9.61 -11.65 -12.05
C MET A 105 10.96 -12.36 -12.17
N ASP A 106 11.62 -12.58 -11.03
CA ASP A 106 12.84 -13.39 -10.88
C ASP A 106 12.56 -14.77 -10.24
N GLY A 107 11.32 -15.00 -9.81
CA GLY A 107 10.91 -16.23 -9.16
C GLY A 107 9.40 -16.30 -8.96
N PRO A 108 8.92 -17.30 -8.21
CA PRO A 108 7.52 -17.41 -7.84
C PRO A 108 7.07 -16.21 -6.99
N LEU A 109 5.83 -15.77 -7.21
CA LEU A 109 5.22 -14.70 -6.44
C LEU A 109 4.69 -15.25 -5.11
N PHE A 110 5.06 -14.60 -4.00
CA PHE A 110 4.64 -14.95 -2.63
C PHE A 110 5.19 -16.26 -2.03
N GLY A 111 6.20 -16.87 -2.66
CA GLY A 111 6.87 -18.09 -2.16
C GLY A 111 6.72 -19.27 -3.09
#